data_AF-A0A7X9GBA6-F1
#
_entry.id   AF-A0A7X9GBA6-F1
#
_cell.length_a   1.000
_cell.length_b   1.000
_cell.length_c   1.000
_cell.angle_alpha   90.00
_cell.angle_beta   90.00
_cell.angle_gamma   90.00
#
_symmetry.space_group_name_H-M   'P 1'
#
loop_
_entity.id
_entity.type
_entity.pdbx_description
1 polymer ?
#
loop_
_entity_poly.entity_id
_entity_poly.type
_entity_poly.pdbx_seq_one_letter_code
_entity_poly.pdbx_strand_id
1 'polypeptide(L)'
;MPVIKISLTEEEYQELESLANSEKMSIQDFIRYKMLSKKNPSIFTPEEAVDRALKKFKRGDEPFTLPDIYGDDWIRLNPRMTGVFGKRFFNHIKTIEKIEYVGMSSDNRRATYKIV
;
A
#
# COMPACT_ATOMS: atom_id res chain seq x y z
N MET A 1 -13.32 10.92 -15.44
CA MET A 1 -12.14 10.13 -15.87
C MET A 1 -12.53 9.36 -17.12
N PRO A 2 -11.68 9.30 -18.15
CA PRO A 2 -11.94 8.46 -19.33
C PRO A 2 -11.97 6.98 -18.92
N VAL A 3 -12.86 6.20 -19.54
CA VAL A 3 -13.06 4.78 -19.26
C VAL A 3 -12.88 4.00 -20.57
N ILE A 4 -12.05 2.96 -20.53
CA ILE A 4 -11.86 2.01 -21.62
C ILE A 4 -12.58 0.71 -21.24
N LYS A 5 -13.40 0.17 -22.14
CA LYS A 5 -14.03 -1.15 -21.99
C LYS A 5 -13.35 -2.13 -22.94
N ILE A 6 -13.03 -3.31 -22.43
CA ILE A 6 -12.42 -4.41 -23.18
C ILE A 6 -13.30 -5.63 -22.95
N SER A 7 -13.64 -6.34 -24.01
CA SER A 7 -14.32 -7.63 -23.94
C SER A 7 -13.26 -8.73 -23.99
N LEU A 8 -13.30 -9.65 -23.03
CA LEU A 8 -12.39 -10.78 -22.92
C LEU A 8 -13.20 -12.07 -22.91
N THR A 9 -12.62 -13.16 -23.38
CA THR A 9 -13.13 -14.50 -23.07
C THR A 9 -12.92 -14.82 -21.59
N GLU A 10 -13.62 -15.84 -21.08
CA GLU A 10 -13.44 -16.29 -19.70
C GLU A 10 -11.99 -16.75 -19.43
N GLU A 11 -11.39 -17.43 -20.42
CA GLU A 11 -10.01 -17.93 -20.36
C GLU A 11 -9.01 -16.77 -20.29
N GLU A 12 -9.17 -15.75 -21.15
CA GLU A 12 -8.33 -14.55 -21.14
C GLU A 12 -8.46 -13.76 -19.83
N TYR A 13 -9.66 -13.70 -19.25
CA TYR A 13 -9.88 -13.03 -17.98
C TYR A 13 -9.15 -13.73 -16.82
N GLN A 14 -9.25 -15.06 -16.75
CA GLN A 14 -8.58 -15.85 -15.72
C GLN A 14 -7.05 -15.77 -15.82
N GLU A 15 -6.52 -15.80 -17.05
CA GLU A 15 -5.09 -15.62 -17.28
C GLU A 15 -4.65 -14.23 -16.81
N LEU A 16 -5.38 -13.18 -17.18
CA LEU A 16 -5.10 -11.80 -16.78
C LEU A 16 -5.16 -11.61 -15.26
N GLU A 17 -6.12 -12.24 -14.59
CA GLU A 17 -6.23 -12.22 -13.13
C GLU A 17 -5.06 -12.94 -12.46
N SER A 18 -4.68 -14.12 -12.96
CA SER A 18 -3.51 -14.88 -12.47
C SER A 18 -2.21 -14.07 -12.60
N LEU A 19 -1.98 -13.46 -13.77
CA LEU A 19 -0.82 -12.62 -14.02
C LEU A 19 -0.79 -11.39 -13.10
N ALA A 20 -1.93 -10.71 -12.95
CA ALA A 20 -2.04 -9.57 -12.04
C ALA A 20 -1.76 -9.97 -10.58
N ASN A 21 -2.29 -11.12 -10.14
CA ASN A 21 -2.07 -11.66 -8.79
C ASN A 21 -0.61 -12.04 -8.55
N SER A 22 0.07 -12.62 -9.54
CA SER A 22 1.50 -12.98 -9.44
C SER A 22 2.40 -11.75 -9.19
N GLU A 23 2.02 -10.62 -9.77
CA GLU A 23 2.67 -9.32 -9.60
C GLU A 23 2.09 -8.51 -8.41
N LYS A 24 1.13 -9.07 -7.67
CA LYS A 24 0.40 -8.42 -6.56
C LYS A 24 -0.27 -7.10 -6.95
N MET A 25 -0.80 -7.02 -8.17
CA MET A 25 -1.48 -5.84 -8.71
C MET A 25 -2.96 -6.12 -8.96
N SER A 26 -3.77 -5.05 -8.99
CA SER A 26 -5.11 -5.17 -9.56
C SER A 26 -5.02 -5.38 -11.08
N ILE A 27 -6.00 -6.04 -11.70
CA ILE A 27 -6.07 -6.20 -13.17
C ILE A 27 -5.91 -4.83 -13.88
N GLN A 28 -6.54 -3.79 -13.36
CA GLN A 28 -6.45 -2.44 -13.94
C GLN A 28 -5.03 -1.87 -13.88
N ASP A 29 -4.34 -2.05 -12.75
CA ASP A 29 -2.97 -1.58 -12.58
C ASP A 29 -1.97 -2.42 -13.38
N PHE A 30 -2.22 -3.72 -13.49
CA PHE A 30 -1.45 -4.62 -14.35
C PHE A 30 -1.56 -4.23 -15.83
N ILE A 31 -2.77 -3.95 -16.33
CA ILE A 31 -2.99 -3.44 -17.69
C ILE A 31 -2.25 -2.11 -17.89
N ARG A 32 -2.35 -1.16 -16.95
CA ARG A 32 -1.63 0.12 -17.04
C ARG A 32 -0.12 -0.08 -17.05
N TYR A 33 0.38 -1.00 -16.24
CA TYR A 33 1.80 -1.34 -16.18
C TYR A 33 2.30 -1.89 -17.52
N LYS A 34 1.61 -2.89 -18.07
CA LYS A 34 2.00 -3.51 -19.35
C LYS A 34 1.85 -2.56 -20.54
N MET A 35 0.75 -1.78 -20.60
CA MET A 35 0.44 -0.96 -21.78
C MET A 35 1.14 0.40 -21.79
N LEU A 36 1.41 0.98 -20.62
CA LEU A 36 1.95 2.34 -20.52
C LEU A 36 3.38 2.37 -19.97
N SER A 37 3.98 1.21 -19.67
CA SER A 37 5.24 1.07 -18.90
C SER A 37 5.23 1.86 -17.59
N LYS A 38 4.05 2.26 -17.15
CA LYS A 38 3.82 2.89 -15.86
C LYS A 38 3.71 1.74 -14.88
N LYS A 39 4.86 1.18 -14.51
CA LYS A 39 4.97 0.44 -13.25
C LYS A 39 4.42 1.44 -12.26
N ASN A 40 3.18 1.28 -11.78
CA ASN A 40 2.72 2.08 -10.66
C ASN A 40 3.65 1.62 -9.56
N PRO A 41 4.72 2.38 -9.23
CA PRO A 41 5.48 2.04 -8.06
C PRO A 41 4.64 2.69 -6.98
N SER A 42 3.46 2.17 -6.72
CA SER A 42 2.78 2.57 -5.51
C SER A 42 3.53 1.85 -4.42
N ILE A 43 4.75 2.34 -4.14
CA ILE A 43 5.55 2.08 -2.95
C ILE A 43 4.66 2.14 -1.70
N PHE A 44 3.49 2.78 -1.79
CA PHE A 44 2.35 2.66 -0.89
C PHE A 44 1.61 1.31 -1.01
N THR A 45 2.32 0.20 -0.76
CA THR A 45 1.71 -1.09 -0.40
C THR A 45 1.93 -1.36 1.10
N PRO A 46 1.02 -2.11 1.76
CA PRO A 46 1.22 -2.45 3.17
C PRO A 46 2.53 -3.19 3.44
N GLU A 47 2.93 -4.09 2.54
CA GLU A 47 4.16 -4.89 2.67
C GLU A 47 5.41 -4.01 2.61
N GLU A 48 5.46 -3.05 1.68
CA GLU A 48 6.56 -2.09 1.58
C GLU A 48 6.60 -1.16 2.81
N ALA A 49 5.43 -0.75 3.32
CA ALA A 49 5.36 0.01 4.56
C ALA A 49 5.92 -0.76 5.76
N VAL A 50 5.63 -2.06 5.87
CA VAL A 50 6.22 -2.92 6.91
C VAL A 50 7.73 -3.01 6.76
N ASP A 51 8.24 -3.24 5.56
CA ASP A 51 9.69 -3.31 5.31
C ASP A 51 10.40 -1.99 5.66
N ARG A 52 9.84 -0.84 5.24
CA ARG A 52 10.35 0.48 5.60
C ARG A 52 10.32 0.73 7.11
N ALA A 53 9.24 0.33 7.78
CA ALA A 53 9.13 0.46 9.23
C ALA A 53 10.21 -0.35 9.95
N LEU A 54 10.40 -1.62 9.59
CA LEU A 54 11.39 -2.51 10.22
C LEU A 54 12.85 -2.11 9.93
N LYS A 55 13.10 -1.42 8.81
CA LYS A 55 14.42 -0.86 8.51
C LYS A 55 14.72 0.40 9.30
N LYS A 56 13.70 1.21 9.61
CA LYS A 56 13.86 2.54 10.21
C LYS A 56 13.68 2.56 11.73
N PHE A 57 12.85 1.66 12.27
CA PHE A 57 12.49 1.61 13.68
C PHE A 57 12.82 0.25 14.28
N LYS A 58 13.06 0.24 15.60
CA LYS A 58 13.33 -0.95 16.42
C LYS A 58 12.36 -1.00 17.59
N ARG A 59 12.31 -2.17 18.23
CA ARG A 59 11.52 -2.35 19.46
C ARG A 59 12.04 -1.40 20.54
N GLY A 60 11.12 -0.62 21.13
CA GLY A 60 11.44 0.39 22.15
C GLY A 60 11.61 1.82 21.62
N ASP A 61 11.63 2.01 20.30
CA ASP A 61 11.58 3.34 19.71
C ASP A 61 10.20 3.99 19.89
N GLU A 62 10.18 5.32 19.75
CA GLU A 62 8.94 6.11 19.74
C GLU A 62 7.97 5.67 18.64
N PRO A 63 6.64 5.77 18.86
CA PRO A 63 5.66 5.46 17.84
C PRO A 63 5.83 6.25 16.55
N PHE A 64 5.60 5.59 15.41
CA PHE A 64 5.71 6.19 14.08
C PHE A 64 4.37 6.20 13.34
N THR A 65 4.29 7.03 12.30
CA THR A 65 3.18 7.09 11.35
C THR A 65 3.62 6.67 9.94
N LEU A 66 2.66 6.40 9.05
CA LEU A 66 2.97 6.13 7.64
C LEU A 66 3.79 7.25 6.98
N PRO A 67 3.45 8.55 7.14
CA PRO A 67 4.33 9.63 6.67
C PRO A 67 5.79 9.50 7.13
N ASP A 68 6.05 9.06 8.36
CA ASP A 68 7.41 9.00 8.92
C ASP A 68 8.27 7.94 8.23
N ILE A 69 7.68 6.80 7.82
CA ILE A 69 8.40 5.75 7.09
C ILE A 69 8.56 6.05 5.59
N TYR A 70 7.73 6.92 5.02
CA TYR A 70 7.83 7.33 3.61
C TYR A 70 8.64 8.61 3.42
N GLY A 71 8.71 9.52 4.40
CA GLY A 71 9.41 10.79 4.25
C GLY A 71 8.92 11.58 3.04
N ASP A 72 9.85 12.05 2.20
CA ASP A 72 9.54 12.83 0.99
C ASP A 72 8.68 12.07 -0.03
N ASP A 73 8.78 10.74 -0.05
CA ASP A 73 7.93 9.94 -0.93
C ASP A 73 6.46 10.11 -0.57
N TRP A 74 6.10 10.38 0.68
CA TRP A 74 4.71 10.54 1.12
C TRP A 74 3.96 11.61 0.33
N ILE A 75 4.65 12.67 -0.11
CA ILE A 75 4.09 13.77 -0.91
C ILE A 75 3.58 13.27 -2.27
N ARG A 76 4.15 12.17 -2.79
CA ARG A 76 3.76 11.55 -4.06
C ARG A 76 2.46 10.76 -3.96
N LEU A 77 1.99 10.44 -2.74
CA LEU A 77 0.70 9.78 -2.55
C LEU A 77 -0.42 10.80 -2.79
N ASN A 78 -1.34 10.48 -3.70
CA ASN A 78 -2.54 11.29 -3.91
C ASN A 78 -3.26 11.50 -2.55
N PRO A 79 -3.55 12.74 -2.13
CA PRO A 79 -4.19 13.02 -0.83
C PRO A 79 -5.47 12.21 -0.59
N ARG A 80 -6.25 11.93 -1.64
CA ARG A 80 -7.49 11.14 -1.57
C ARG A 80 -7.24 9.65 -1.28
N MET A 81 -6.03 9.16 -1.55
CA MET A 81 -5.61 7.77 -1.33
C MET A 81 -4.96 7.54 0.04
N THR A 82 -4.56 8.60 0.76
CA THR A 82 -3.89 8.49 2.07
C THR A 82 -4.71 7.71 3.09
N GLY A 83 -6.01 7.98 3.20
CA GLY A 83 -6.91 7.26 4.10
C GLY A 83 -7.14 5.80 3.69
N VAL A 84 -7.27 5.54 2.39
CA VAL A 84 -7.41 4.18 1.86
C VAL A 84 -6.14 3.37 2.16
N PHE A 85 -4.98 3.96 1.94
CA PHE A 85 -3.70 3.34 2.23
C PHE A 85 -3.52 3.06 3.72
N GLY A 86 -3.84 4.03 4.58
CA GLY A 86 -3.84 3.85 6.04
C GLY A 86 -4.72 2.68 6.50
N LYS A 87 -5.95 2.58 5.97
CA LYS A 87 -6.86 1.48 6.29
C LYS A 87 -6.32 0.11 5.84
N ARG A 88 -5.72 0.05 4.64
CA ARG A 88 -5.09 -1.18 4.13
C ARG A 88 -3.92 -1.61 5.01
N PHE A 89 -3.04 -0.68 5.37
CA PHE A 89 -1.93 -0.96 6.28
C PHE A 89 -2.41 -1.43 7.65
N PHE A 90 -3.37 -0.73 8.26
CA PHE A 90 -3.96 -1.13 9.54
C PHE A 90 -4.54 -2.56 9.51
N ASN A 91 -5.23 -2.93 8.44
CA ASN A 91 -5.74 -4.29 8.30
C ASN A 91 -4.61 -5.32 8.08
N HIS A 92 -3.57 -4.96 7.33
CA HIS A 92 -2.44 -5.84 7.08
C HIS A 92 -1.65 -6.12 8.36
N ILE A 93 -1.40 -5.11 9.21
CA ILE A 93 -0.65 -5.33 10.44
C ILE A 93 -1.35 -6.29 11.41
N LYS A 94 -2.68 -6.41 11.36
CA LYS A 94 -3.43 -7.41 12.17
C LYS A 94 -3.11 -8.86 11.79
N THR A 95 -2.49 -9.08 10.64
CA THR A 95 -2.13 -10.41 10.15
C THR A 95 -0.66 -10.76 10.43
N ILE A 96 0.11 -9.83 11.01
CA ILE A 96 1.54 -10.02 11.31
C ILE A 96 1.82 -9.61 12.76
N GLU A 97 2.79 -10.25 13.40
CA GLU A 97 3.10 -10.01 14.82
C GLU A 97 4.29 -9.04 15.02
N LYS A 98 4.66 -8.29 13.98
CA LYS A 98 5.87 -7.42 13.99
C LYS A 98 5.59 -5.96 14.34
N ILE A 99 4.37 -5.49 14.08
CA ILE A 99 3.98 -4.08 14.22
C ILE A 99 2.63 -4.04 14.90
N GLU A 100 2.49 -3.20 15.93
CA GLU A 100 1.22 -2.98 16.60
C GLU A 100 0.73 -1.54 16.45
N TYR A 101 -0.59 -1.39 16.45
CA TYR A 101 -1.25 -0.08 16.54
C TYR A 101 -1.28 0.40 17.99
N VAL A 102 -0.86 1.63 18.23
CA VAL A 102 -0.77 2.20 19.59
C VAL A 102 -1.72 3.39 19.83
N GLY A 103 -2.39 3.89 18.80
CA GLY A 103 -3.37 4.96 18.95
C GLY A 103 -3.42 5.91 17.76
N MET A 104 -4.04 7.06 17.99
CA MET A 104 -4.05 8.18 17.04
C MET A 104 -3.01 9.22 17.46
N SER A 105 -2.47 9.97 16.49
CA SER A 105 -1.63 11.13 16.72
C SER A 105 -2.36 12.20 17.55
N SER A 106 -1.62 13.14 18.13
CA SER A 106 -2.15 14.21 18.97
C SER A 106 -3.20 15.09 18.27
N ASP A 107 -3.13 15.21 16.94
CA ASP A 107 -4.12 15.92 16.11
C ASP A 107 -5.33 15.04 15.72
N ASN A 108 -5.35 13.77 16.14
CA ASN A 108 -6.34 12.74 15.82
C ASN A 108 -6.53 12.47 14.31
N ARG A 109 -5.53 12.79 13.48
CA ARG A 109 -5.61 12.64 12.01
C ARG A 109 -4.91 11.41 11.48
N ARG A 110 -3.96 10.84 12.23
CA ARG A 110 -3.10 9.75 11.76
C ARG A 110 -3.03 8.64 12.80
N ALA A 111 -3.04 7.40 12.35
CA ALA A 111 -2.74 6.25 13.20
C ALA A 111 -1.23 6.18 13.48
N THR A 112 -0.88 5.84 14.71
CA THR A 112 0.48 5.61 15.17
C THR A 112 0.72 4.12 15.46
N TYR A 113 1.96 3.67 15.26
CA TYR A 113 2.36 2.27 15.32
C TYR A 113 3.73 2.12 15.99
N LYS A 114 4.04 0.93 16.52
CA LYS A 114 5.38 0.60 17.03
C LYS A 114 5.82 -0.81 16.64
N ILE A 115 7.13 -1.05 16.63
CA ILE A 115 7.72 -2.39 16.41
C ILE A 115 7.65 -3.20 17.71
N VAL A 116 7.27 -4.48 17.61
CA VAL A 116 7.13 -5.43 18.73
C VAL A 116 8.29 -6.44 18.74
#